data_AF-L7FGQ8-F1
#
_entry.id   AF-L7FGQ8-F1
#
_cell.length_a   1.000
_cell.length_b   1.000
_cell.length_c   1.000
_cell.angle_alpha   90.00
_cell.angle_beta   90.00
_cell.angle_gamma   90.00
#
_symmetry.space_group_name_H-M   'P 1'
#
loop_
_entity.id
_entity.type
_entity.pdbx_description
1 polymer ?
#
loop_
_entity_poly.entity_id
_entity_poly.type
_entity_poly.pdbx_seq_one_letter_code
_entity_poly.pdbx_strand_id
1 'polypeptide(L)'
;MRADVQQVADGIYLVHGSNTNWVILTEGDAATLIDTGYPGDRQLVLDSLAQVGSSPEAVAAILVTHAHNDHIGSAEYLRSAYGTPVLTHEAEVPHARRDFLHQVTVGEVLKNGWRPGVLPWAVHAIRSGGTAQVPVAEPLPFPEALDLPGGPVPVHTPGHTDGHCAFHLPDAGVVVSGDALVSGHPTSRLKGPQLLPDMFHRERARALASLDLLAKLQADVVLPGHGPVHHGSVLEAAGQARERAL
;
A
#
# COMPACT_ATOMS: atom_id res chain seq x y z
N MET A 1 -19.87 -0.69 7.64
CA MET A 1 -19.49 -1.82 6.76
C MET A 1 -18.46 -2.62 7.53
N ARG A 2 -18.51 -3.96 7.51
CA ARG A 2 -17.48 -4.79 8.13
C ARG A 2 -16.26 -4.81 7.20
N ALA A 3 -15.05 -4.69 7.73
CA ALA A 3 -13.84 -4.81 6.92
C ALA A 3 -13.76 -6.20 6.29
N ASP A 4 -13.47 -6.26 5.00
CA ASP A 4 -13.28 -7.51 4.25
C ASP A 4 -11.84 -7.98 4.47
N VAL A 5 -11.68 -8.94 5.39
CA VAL A 5 -10.39 -9.46 5.83
C VAL A 5 -10.20 -10.86 5.27
N GLN A 6 -9.19 -11.02 4.41
CA GLN A 6 -8.79 -12.30 3.84
C GLN A 6 -7.49 -12.77 4.50
N GLN A 7 -7.54 -13.91 5.20
CA GLN A 7 -6.33 -14.59 5.64
C GLN A 7 -5.67 -15.27 4.43
N VAL A 8 -4.39 -14.96 4.21
CA VAL A 8 -3.63 -15.44 3.05
C VAL A 8 -2.62 -16.52 3.44
N ALA A 9 -2.03 -16.37 4.62
CA ALA A 9 -1.19 -17.37 5.27
C ALA A 9 -1.34 -17.24 6.79
N ASP A 10 -0.68 -18.10 7.55
CA ASP A 10 -0.71 -17.99 9.01
C ASP A 10 -0.16 -16.63 9.45
N GLY A 11 -0.91 -15.93 10.29
CA GLY A 11 -0.61 -14.58 10.72
C GLY A 11 -0.54 -13.50 9.63
N ILE A 12 -0.98 -13.75 8.39
CA ILE A 12 -0.91 -12.78 7.27
C ILE A 12 -2.29 -12.54 6.69
N TYR A 13 -2.75 -11.29 6.75
CA TYR A 13 -4.09 -10.89 6.33
C TYR A 13 -4.04 -9.73 5.35
N LEU A 14 -4.70 -9.87 4.19
CA LEU A 14 -5.02 -8.74 3.33
C LEU A 14 -6.38 -8.19 3.73
N VAL A 15 -6.47 -6.88 3.87
CA VAL A 15 -7.72 -6.19 4.14
C VAL A 15 -8.09 -5.35 2.94
N HIS A 16 -9.28 -5.62 2.38
CA HIS A 16 -9.85 -4.81 1.32
C HIS A 16 -10.58 -3.61 1.94
N GLY A 17 -9.97 -2.44 1.78
CA GLY A 17 -10.56 -1.17 2.17
C GLY A 17 -11.59 -0.65 1.17
N SER A 18 -11.84 0.66 1.22
CA SER A 18 -12.86 1.26 0.35
C SER A 18 -12.44 1.33 -1.12
N ASN A 19 -11.14 1.48 -1.40
CA ASN A 19 -10.53 1.35 -2.73
C ASN A 19 -9.06 0.92 -2.68
N THR A 20 -8.43 0.95 -1.51
CA THR A 20 -7.02 0.63 -1.28
C THR A 20 -6.95 -0.44 -0.19
N ASN A 21 -5.96 -1.32 -0.28
CA ASN A 21 -5.73 -2.39 0.66
C ASN A 21 -4.70 -2.00 1.72
N TRP A 22 -4.73 -2.69 2.86
CA TRP A 22 -3.63 -2.75 3.82
C TRP A 22 -3.40 -4.20 4.24
N VAL A 23 -2.25 -4.47 4.83
CA VAL A 23 -1.89 -5.81 5.32
C VAL A 23 -1.70 -5.78 6.82
N ILE A 24 -2.19 -6.81 7.49
CA ILE A 24 -1.93 -7.06 8.91
C ILE A 24 -1.07 -8.31 9.02
N LEU A 25 0.07 -8.17 9.70
CA LEU A 25 0.95 -9.28 10.08
C LEU A 25 0.83 -9.47 11.59
N THR A 26 0.56 -10.69 12.07
CA THR A 26 0.34 -10.95 13.49
C THR A 26 1.32 -12.01 14.02
N GLU A 27 1.79 -11.81 15.25
CA GLU A 27 2.53 -12.81 16.03
C GLU A 27 2.03 -12.76 17.47
N GLY A 28 1.25 -13.75 17.88
CA GLY A 28 0.52 -13.69 19.15
C GLY A 28 -0.54 -12.57 19.12
N ASP A 29 -0.50 -11.66 20.09
CA ASP A 29 -1.35 -10.47 20.14
C ASP A 29 -0.74 -9.25 19.44
N ALA A 30 0.57 -9.27 19.16
CA ALA A 30 1.28 -8.19 18.49
C ALA A 30 1.00 -8.17 16.98
N ALA A 31 0.97 -6.97 16.40
CA ALA A 31 0.75 -6.79 14.97
C ALA A 31 1.69 -5.77 14.32
N THR A 32 1.92 -5.96 13.03
CA THR A 32 2.46 -4.95 12.11
C THR A 32 1.41 -4.60 11.09
N LEU A 33 1.18 -3.30 10.88
CA LEU A 33 0.36 -2.81 9.78
C LEU A 33 1.24 -2.39 8.62
N ILE A 34 0.89 -2.80 7.40
CA ILE A 34 1.47 -2.25 6.17
C ILE A 34 0.38 -1.46 5.45
N ASP A 35 0.59 -0.14 5.37
CA ASP A 35 -0.39 0.88 4.97
C ASP A 35 -1.65 0.93 5.87
N THR A 36 -2.50 1.95 5.66
CA THR A 36 -3.61 2.31 6.56
C THR A 36 -4.84 2.90 5.85
N GLY A 37 -4.95 2.68 4.54
CA GLY A 37 -6.10 3.09 3.73
C GLY A 37 -6.29 4.61 3.61
N TYR A 38 -7.47 5.03 3.16
CA TYR A 38 -7.87 6.43 3.14
C TYR A 38 -8.16 6.96 4.55
N PRO A 39 -8.20 8.30 4.75
CA PRO A 39 -8.61 8.88 6.03
C PRO A 39 -10.01 8.43 6.48
N GLY A 40 -10.92 8.22 5.53
CA GLY A 40 -12.26 7.67 5.76
C GLY A 40 -12.28 6.18 6.15
N ASP A 41 -11.19 5.44 5.94
CA ASP A 41 -11.09 4.01 6.24
C ASP A 41 -10.69 3.72 7.68
N ARG A 42 -10.45 4.76 8.51
CA ARG A 42 -9.99 4.59 9.90
C ARG A 42 -10.75 3.53 10.69
N GLN A 43 -12.08 3.57 10.66
CA GLN A 43 -12.87 2.58 11.40
C GLN A 43 -12.69 1.17 10.82
N LEU A 44 -12.53 1.02 9.50
CA LEU A 44 -12.24 -0.27 8.89
C LEU A 44 -10.87 -0.81 9.31
N VAL A 45 -9.86 0.06 9.46
CA VAL A 45 -8.54 -0.33 10.00
C VAL A 45 -8.70 -0.88 11.42
N LEU A 46 -9.38 -0.15 12.31
CA LEU A 46 -9.61 -0.59 13.69
C LEU A 46 -10.43 -1.88 13.77
N ASP A 47 -11.50 -1.98 12.98
CA ASP A 47 -12.34 -3.17 12.90
C ASP A 47 -11.57 -4.37 12.35
N SER A 48 -10.64 -4.16 11.40
CA SER A 48 -9.82 -5.23 10.83
C SER A 48 -8.80 -5.79 11.83
N LEU A 49 -8.17 -4.95 12.66
CA LEU A 49 -7.31 -5.38 13.76
C LEU A 49 -8.09 -6.26 14.75
N ALA A 50 -9.27 -5.80 15.17
CA ALA A 50 -10.13 -6.55 16.09
C ALA A 50 -10.56 -7.90 15.50
N GLN A 51 -10.83 -7.96 14.19
CA GLN A 51 -11.23 -9.19 13.51
C GLN A 51 -10.13 -10.26 13.47
N VAL A 52 -8.86 -9.86 13.44
CA VAL A 52 -7.71 -10.80 13.46
C VAL A 52 -7.21 -11.09 14.88
N GLY A 53 -7.94 -10.62 15.91
CA GLY A 53 -7.57 -10.85 17.31
C GLY A 53 -6.49 -9.92 17.86
N SER A 54 -6.16 -8.85 17.14
CA SER A 54 -5.24 -7.80 17.58
C SER A 54 -6.01 -6.58 18.12
N SER A 55 -5.29 -5.61 18.68
CA SER A 55 -5.82 -4.28 18.99
C SER A 55 -4.90 -3.18 18.45
N PRO A 56 -5.36 -1.92 18.36
CA PRO A 56 -4.52 -0.79 17.98
C PRO A 56 -3.32 -0.58 18.90
N GLU A 57 -3.48 -0.85 20.21
CA GLU A 57 -2.41 -0.77 21.20
C GLU A 57 -1.32 -1.83 21.01
N ALA A 58 -1.68 -2.97 20.40
CA ALA A 58 -0.75 -4.06 20.11
C ALA A 58 -0.01 -3.91 18.77
N VAL A 59 -0.29 -2.84 18.00
CA VAL A 59 0.44 -2.56 16.76
C VAL A 59 1.84 -2.07 17.09
N ALA A 60 2.84 -2.90 16.83
CA ALA A 60 4.25 -2.62 17.08
C ALA A 60 4.79 -1.51 16.17
N ALA A 61 4.37 -1.50 14.90
CA ALA A 61 4.70 -0.45 13.94
C ALA A 61 3.72 -0.41 12.76
N ILE A 62 3.68 0.74 12.09
CA ILE A 62 3.08 0.92 10.78
C ILE A 62 4.20 1.08 9.77
N LEU A 63 4.26 0.19 8.79
CA LEU A 63 5.12 0.30 7.63
C LEU A 63 4.35 0.96 6.49
N VAL A 64 4.92 1.96 5.87
CA VAL A 64 4.29 2.67 4.75
C VAL A 64 4.99 2.30 3.46
N THR A 65 4.24 1.75 2.49
CA THR A 65 4.76 1.47 1.14
C THR A 65 5.12 2.77 0.45
N HIS A 66 4.22 3.75 0.47
CA HIS A 66 4.43 5.10 -0.01
C HIS A 66 3.39 6.07 0.57
N ALA A 67 3.65 7.38 0.49
CA ALA A 67 2.88 8.40 1.19
C ALA A 67 1.76 9.04 0.34
N HIS A 68 1.05 8.29 -0.50
CA HIS A 68 -0.23 8.77 -1.03
C HIS A 68 -1.32 8.73 0.05
N ASN A 69 -2.32 9.61 -0.06
CA ASN A 69 -3.35 9.77 0.98
C ASN A 69 -4.16 8.50 1.26
N ASP A 70 -4.24 7.60 0.30
CA ASP A 70 -4.95 6.34 0.40
C ASP A 70 -4.14 5.20 1.01
N HIS A 71 -2.86 5.44 1.32
CA HIS A 71 -1.99 4.47 2.01
C HIS A 71 -1.65 4.92 3.43
N ILE A 72 -1.68 6.21 3.75
CA ILE A 72 -1.30 6.74 5.08
C ILE A 72 -2.46 7.34 5.87
N GLY A 73 -3.70 7.18 5.40
CA GLY A 73 -4.84 7.94 5.88
C GLY A 73 -5.14 7.79 7.38
N SER A 74 -4.77 6.67 8.00
CA SER A 74 -4.95 6.45 9.44
C SER A 74 -3.63 6.44 10.23
N ALA A 75 -2.48 6.61 9.57
CA ALA A 75 -1.16 6.50 10.19
C ALA A 75 -0.94 7.53 11.31
N GLU A 76 -1.26 8.81 11.07
CA GLU A 76 -1.13 9.86 12.08
C GLU A 76 -2.09 9.67 13.26
N TYR A 77 -3.30 9.15 13.00
CA TYR A 77 -4.23 8.83 14.08
C TYR A 77 -3.68 7.73 14.99
N LEU A 78 -3.17 6.65 14.40
CA LEU A 78 -2.59 5.56 15.18
C LEU A 78 -1.35 6.02 15.97
N ARG A 79 -0.46 6.81 15.35
CA ARG A 79 0.71 7.39 15.99
C ARG A 79 0.34 8.32 17.16
N SER A 80 -0.59 9.24 16.96
CA SER A 80 -0.98 10.21 17.99
C SER A 80 -1.84 9.61 19.12
N ALA A 81 -2.71 8.64 18.82
CA ALA A 81 -3.62 8.04 19.79
C ALA A 81 -3.00 6.87 20.57
N TYR A 82 -2.12 6.08 19.93
CA TYR A 82 -1.57 4.85 20.51
C TYR A 82 -0.04 4.85 20.61
N GLY A 83 0.64 5.90 20.13
CA GLY A 83 2.11 5.96 20.14
C GLY A 83 2.79 5.05 19.11
N THR A 84 2.02 4.48 18.17
CA THR A 84 2.55 3.55 17.16
C THR A 84 3.57 4.25 16.24
N PRO A 85 4.80 3.72 16.10
CA PRO A 85 5.78 4.29 15.19
C PRO A 85 5.36 4.09 13.73
N VAL A 86 5.59 5.12 12.90
CA VAL A 86 5.36 5.07 11.45
C VAL A 86 6.71 5.04 10.75
N LEU A 87 7.01 3.93 10.09
CA LEU A 87 8.28 3.67 9.43
C LEU A 87 8.08 3.66 7.91
N THR A 88 8.99 4.31 7.19
CA THR A 88 8.95 4.37 5.73
C THR A 88 10.37 4.49 5.16
N HIS A 89 10.52 4.45 3.84
CA HIS A 89 11.82 4.68 3.21
C HIS A 89 12.29 6.12 3.48
N GLU A 90 13.61 6.36 3.61
CA GLU A 90 14.15 7.69 3.90
C GLU A 90 13.68 8.78 2.92
N ALA A 91 13.59 8.44 1.63
CA ALA A 91 13.11 9.34 0.58
C ALA A 91 11.60 9.64 0.65
N GLU A 92 10.84 8.82 1.37
CA GLU A 92 9.39 8.98 1.55
C GLU A 92 9.04 9.77 2.82
N VAL A 93 9.96 9.90 3.79
CA VAL A 93 9.80 10.70 5.02
C VAL A 93 9.30 12.13 4.74
N PRO A 94 9.95 12.94 3.87
CA PRO A 94 9.45 14.30 3.56
C PRO A 94 8.08 14.29 2.88
N HIS A 95 7.75 13.23 2.11
CA HIS A 95 6.45 13.09 1.50
C HIS A 95 5.35 12.81 2.54
N ALA A 96 5.63 11.92 3.51
CA ALA A 96 4.74 11.58 4.61
C ALA A 96 4.50 12.77 5.56
N ARG A 97 5.51 13.62 5.78
CA ARG A 97 5.37 14.90 6.51
C ARG A 97 4.59 15.97 5.77
N ARG A 98 4.38 15.77 4.46
CA ARG A 98 3.82 16.76 3.53
C ARG A 98 4.73 17.97 3.34
N ASP A 99 6.05 17.80 3.45
CA ASP A 99 7.04 18.81 3.02
C ASP A 99 6.90 19.09 1.50
N PHE A 100 6.49 18.06 0.76
CA PHE A 100 5.87 18.16 -0.56
C PHE A 100 4.71 17.16 -0.64
N LEU A 101 3.88 17.29 -1.68
CA LEU A 101 2.83 16.31 -2.00
C LEU A 101 2.97 15.89 -3.45
N HIS A 102 3.36 14.64 -3.66
CA HIS A 102 3.23 13.98 -4.96
C HIS A 102 1.96 13.15 -4.88
N GLN A 103 0.93 13.59 -5.58
CA GLN A 103 -0.32 12.86 -5.73
C GLN A 103 -0.93 13.33 -7.04
N VAL A 104 -1.81 12.51 -7.61
CA VAL A 104 -2.57 12.91 -8.79
C VAL A 104 -3.28 14.24 -8.56
N THR A 105 -3.00 15.19 -9.45
CA THR A 105 -3.53 16.56 -9.37
C THR A 105 -4.94 16.63 -9.95
N VAL A 106 -5.72 17.64 -9.56
CA VAL A 106 -7.05 17.91 -10.15
C VAL A 106 -6.95 18.04 -11.68
N GLY A 107 -5.89 18.67 -12.18
CA GLY A 107 -5.66 18.82 -13.63
C GLY A 107 -5.46 17.48 -14.34
N GLU A 108 -4.72 16.54 -13.74
CA GLU A 108 -4.54 15.19 -14.29
C GLU A 108 -5.81 14.37 -14.25
N VAL A 109 -6.60 14.48 -13.17
CA VAL A 109 -7.93 13.85 -13.08
C VAL A 109 -8.84 14.36 -14.19
N LEU A 110 -8.90 15.68 -14.41
CA LEU A 110 -9.72 16.28 -15.47
C LEU A 110 -9.25 15.82 -16.87
N LYS A 111 -7.95 15.82 -17.14
CA LYS A 111 -7.36 15.33 -18.40
C LYS A 111 -7.72 13.87 -18.69
N ASN A 112 -7.88 13.06 -17.64
CA ASN A 112 -8.22 11.63 -17.74
C ASN A 112 -9.70 11.34 -17.48
N GLY A 113 -10.55 12.35 -17.28
CA GLY A 113 -11.96 12.16 -16.92
C GLY A 113 -12.79 11.43 -17.98
N TRP A 114 -12.33 11.39 -19.22
CA TRP A 114 -12.94 10.61 -20.31
C TRP A 114 -12.70 9.09 -20.16
N ARG A 115 -11.71 8.66 -19.37
CA ARG A 115 -11.41 7.25 -19.15
C ARG A 115 -12.49 6.62 -18.24
N PRO A 116 -13.02 5.46 -18.60
CA PRO A 116 -13.98 4.73 -17.76
C PRO A 116 -13.44 4.50 -16.34
N GLY A 117 -14.27 4.75 -15.33
CA GLY A 117 -13.91 4.54 -13.92
C GLY A 117 -13.27 5.73 -13.22
N VAL A 118 -12.68 6.71 -13.95
CA VAL A 118 -12.01 7.87 -13.33
C VAL A 118 -12.98 8.77 -12.57
N LEU A 119 -14.15 9.11 -13.14
CA LEU A 119 -15.12 9.96 -12.43
C LEU A 119 -15.70 9.28 -11.17
N PRO A 120 -16.18 8.02 -11.21
CA PRO A 120 -16.58 7.31 -9.99
C PRO A 120 -15.48 7.22 -8.95
N TRP A 121 -14.25 6.88 -9.37
CA TRP A 121 -13.08 6.81 -8.49
C TRP A 121 -12.78 8.17 -7.84
N ALA A 122 -12.81 9.27 -8.59
CA ALA A 122 -12.54 10.61 -8.06
C ALA A 122 -13.60 11.03 -7.02
N VAL A 123 -14.88 10.74 -7.28
CA VAL A 123 -15.96 10.98 -6.32
C VAL A 123 -15.75 10.18 -5.04
N HIS A 124 -15.34 8.92 -5.16
CA HIS A 124 -14.99 8.08 -4.00
C HIS A 124 -13.80 8.65 -3.23
N ALA A 125 -12.70 8.96 -3.91
CA ALA A 125 -11.50 9.50 -3.29
C ALA A 125 -11.82 10.77 -2.49
N ILE A 126 -12.63 11.69 -3.03
CA ILE A 126 -13.08 12.88 -2.29
C ILE A 126 -13.88 12.50 -1.03
N ARG A 127 -14.86 11.58 -1.15
CA ARG A 127 -15.70 11.14 -0.02
C ARG A 127 -14.92 10.43 1.07
N SER A 128 -13.87 9.70 0.70
CA SER A 128 -12.98 9.00 1.64
C SER A 128 -11.86 9.90 2.19
N GLY A 129 -11.83 11.20 1.84
CA GLY A 129 -10.83 12.13 2.36
C GLY A 129 -9.49 12.10 1.62
N GLY A 130 -9.43 11.53 0.42
CA GLY A 130 -8.23 11.49 -0.43
C GLY A 130 -7.70 12.86 -0.87
N THR A 131 -8.45 13.95 -0.65
CA THR A 131 -7.97 15.34 -0.85
C THR A 131 -7.56 16.03 0.45
N ALA A 132 -7.66 15.36 1.60
CA ALA A 132 -7.23 15.92 2.87
C ALA A 132 -5.70 16.06 2.93
N GLN A 133 -5.22 17.04 3.71
CA GLN A 133 -3.82 17.10 4.08
C GLN A 133 -3.65 16.29 5.36
N VAL A 134 -3.01 15.12 5.24
CA VAL A 134 -2.82 14.18 6.34
C VAL A 134 -1.33 14.00 6.55
N PRO A 135 -0.66 14.96 7.22
CA PRO A 135 0.75 14.80 7.56
C PRO A 135 0.91 13.77 8.66
N VAL A 136 1.93 12.93 8.54
CA VAL A 136 2.47 12.18 9.67
C VAL A 136 3.49 13.08 10.35
N ALA A 137 3.33 13.36 11.65
CA ALA A 137 4.15 14.35 12.33
C ALA A 137 5.62 13.90 12.49
N GLU A 138 5.85 12.64 12.85
CA GLU A 138 7.20 12.09 13.05
C GLU A 138 7.35 10.71 12.38
N PRO A 139 7.26 10.63 11.04
CA PRO A 139 7.67 9.43 10.31
C PRO A 139 9.18 9.25 10.46
N LEU A 140 9.59 8.00 10.58
CA LEU A 140 10.98 7.59 10.72
C LEU A 140 11.41 6.76 9.51
N PRO A 141 12.68 6.84 9.10
CA PRO A 141 13.22 5.89 8.14
C PRO A 141 13.17 4.47 8.73
N PHE A 142 13.13 3.45 7.88
CA PHE A 142 13.33 2.07 8.34
C PHE A 142 14.65 1.96 9.12
N PRO A 143 14.69 1.23 10.24
CA PRO A 143 15.94 0.74 10.80
C PRO A 143 16.60 -0.25 9.82
N GLU A 144 17.85 -0.62 10.10
CA GLU A 144 18.60 -1.60 9.28
C GLU A 144 17.88 -2.96 9.21
N ALA A 145 17.22 -3.37 10.29
CA ALA A 145 16.41 -4.58 10.35
C ALA A 145 15.05 -4.28 11.00
N LEU A 146 13.97 -4.77 10.37
CA LEU A 146 12.61 -4.70 10.90
C LEU A 146 12.33 -5.95 11.73
N ASP A 147 12.63 -5.90 13.03
CA ASP A 147 12.22 -6.94 13.99
C ASP A 147 10.77 -6.71 14.40
N LEU A 148 9.85 -7.21 13.57
CA LEU A 148 8.42 -6.94 13.61
C LEU A 148 7.62 -8.20 13.27
N PRO A 149 6.38 -8.36 13.79
CA PRO A 149 5.49 -9.46 13.41
C PRO A 149 5.44 -9.68 11.89
N GLY A 150 5.68 -10.93 11.48
CA GLY A 150 5.74 -11.35 10.06
C GLY A 150 7.08 -11.13 9.34
N GLY A 151 8.10 -10.59 10.02
CA GLY A 151 9.47 -10.47 9.49
C GLY A 151 9.59 -9.74 8.14
N PRO A 152 8.95 -8.57 7.94
CA PRO A 152 8.97 -7.88 6.66
C PRO A 152 10.36 -7.37 6.27
N VAL A 153 10.81 -7.72 5.06
CA VAL A 153 12.05 -7.21 4.48
C VAL A 153 11.73 -6.13 3.46
N PRO A 154 12.15 -4.86 3.67
CA PRO A 154 11.84 -3.77 2.75
C PRO A 154 12.62 -3.93 1.43
N VAL A 155 11.94 -3.71 0.31
CA VAL A 155 12.51 -3.72 -1.04
C VAL A 155 12.19 -2.38 -1.68
N HIS A 156 13.21 -1.54 -1.92
CA HIS A 156 13.02 -0.24 -2.57
C HIS A 156 12.56 -0.43 -4.02
N THR A 157 11.37 0.06 -4.33
CA THR A 157 10.71 -0.08 -5.65
C THR A 157 10.21 1.29 -6.15
N PRO A 158 11.13 2.23 -6.43
CA PRO A 158 10.77 3.60 -6.76
C PRO A 158 10.08 3.75 -8.13
N GLY A 159 9.46 4.90 -8.33
CA GLY A 159 8.87 5.32 -9.61
C GLY A 159 7.40 5.67 -9.50
N HIS A 160 6.64 4.94 -8.68
CA HIS A 160 5.31 5.39 -8.26
C HIS A 160 5.45 6.65 -7.39
N THR A 161 6.25 6.55 -6.32
CA THR A 161 6.89 7.65 -5.61
C THR A 161 8.41 7.45 -5.56
N ASP A 162 9.17 8.46 -5.12
CA ASP A 162 10.64 8.39 -5.06
C ASP A 162 11.13 7.39 -3.99
N GLY A 163 10.37 7.23 -2.90
CA GLY A 163 10.67 6.33 -1.78
C GLY A 163 9.75 5.11 -1.68
N HIS A 164 8.98 4.77 -2.72
CA HIS A 164 8.10 3.62 -2.66
C HIS A 164 8.88 2.33 -2.31
N CYS A 165 8.38 1.56 -1.34
CA CYS A 165 8.89 0.24 -0.98
C CYS A 165 7.80 -0.83 -1.05
N ALA A 166 8.17 -1.99 -1.54
CA ALA A 166 7.46 -3.25 -1.29
C ALA A 166 8.04 -3.93 -0.04
N PHE A 167 7.36 -4.94 0.49
CA PHE A 167 7.83 -5.75 1.61
C PHE A 167 7.78 -7.23 1.26
N HIS A 168 8.93 -7.91 1.32
CA HIS A 168 9.03 -9.36 1.12
C HIS A 168 8.89 -10.07 2.45
N LEU A 169 8.04 -11.09 2.51
CA LEU A 169 7.85 -11.99 3.65
C LEU A 169 8.43 -13.35 3.25
N PRO A 170 9.75 -13.58 3.42
CA PRO A 170 10.44 -14.72 2.83
C PRO A 170 9.92 -16.07 3.35
N ASP A 171 9.64 -16.18 4.64
CA ASP A 171 9.18 -17.42 5.28
C ASP A 171 7.79 -17.86 4.80
N ALA A 172 6.97 -16.91 4.34
CA ALA A 172 5.63 -17.16 3.82
C ALA A 172 5.57 -17.23 2.28
N GLY A 173 6.65 -16.86 1.57
CA GLY A 173 6.63 -16.73 0.11
C GLY A 173 5.64 -15.67 -0.38
N VAL A 174 5.49 -14.56 0.35
CA VAL A 174 4.53 -13.48 0.06
C VAL A 174 5.27 -12.16 -0.21
N VAL A 175 4.75 -11.33 -1.11
CA VAL A 175 5.20 -9.94 -1.30
C VAL A 175 4.02 -8.99 -1.13
N VAL A 176 4.17 -7.99 -0.27
CA VAL A 176 3.28 -6.81 -0.21
C VAL A 176 3.83 -5.77 -1.17
N SER A 177 3.19 -5.60 -2.32
CA SER A 177 3.77 -4.84 -3.44
C SER A 177 3.43 -3.35 -3.45
N GLY A 178 2.50 -2.91 -2.60
CA GLY A 178 1.94 -1.56 -2.69
C GLY A 178 1.47 -1.27 -4.12
N ASP A 179 1.90 -0.14 -4.66
CA ASP A 179 1.52 0.35 -5.98
C ASP A 179 2.61 0.16 -7.05
N ALA A 180 3.72 -0.49 -6.68
CA ALA A 180 4.74 -0.94 -7.62
C ALA A 180 4.22 -2.06 -8.56
N LEU A 181 3.26 -2.86 -8.07
CA LEU A 181 2.48 -3.81 -8.86
C LEU A 181 1.10 -3.96 -8.21
N VAL A 182 0.04 -3.73 -8.97
CA VAL A 182 -1.35 -3.91 -8.52
C VAL A 182 -2.01 -5.05 -9.28
N SER A 183 -3.10 -5.62 -8.75
CA SER A 183 -3.85 -6.70 -9.42
C SER A 183 -5.22 -6.23 -9.96
N GLY A 184 -5.56 -4.97 -9.71
CA GLY A 184 -6.77 -4.30 -10.18
C GLY A 184 -6.80 -2.86 -9.71
N HIS A 185 -7.59 -2.01 -10.36
CA HIS A 185 -7.83 -0.65 -9.91
C HIS A 185 -9.15 -0.14 -10.51
N PRO A 186 -9.96 0.69 -9.81
CA PRO A 186 -11.24 1.19 -10.33
C PRO A 186 -11.18 1.93 -11.67
N THR A 187 -10.01 2.49 -12.02
CA THR A 187 -9.77 3.20 -13.28
C THR A 187 -9.17 2.33 -14.39
N SER A 188 -8.97 1.03 -14.13
CA SER A 188 -8.49 0.06 -15.11
C SER A 188 -9.53 -1.02 -15.37
N ARG A 189 -9.61 -1.47 -16.62
CA ARG A 189 -10.45 -2.62 -17.03
C ARG A 189 -9.70 -3.95 -16.97
N LEU A 190 -8.37 -3.90 -16.82
CA LEU A 190 -7.55 -5.10 -16.76
C LEU A 190 -7.76 -5.80 -15.42
N LYS A 191 -7.75 -7.13 -15.45
CA LYS A 191 -7.78 -7.99 -14.25
C LYS A 191 -6.43 -8.69 -14.09
N GLY A 192 -5.95 -8.79 -12.86
CA GLY A 192 -4.65 -9.36 -12.53
C GLY A 192 -3.49 -8.35 -12.65
N PRO A 193 -2.24 -8.84 -12.50
CA PRO A 193 -1.01 -8.05 -12.45
C PRO A 193 -0.93 -6.95 -13.52
N GLN A 194 -0.70 -5.72 -13.08
CA GLN A 194 -0.59 -4.54 -13.92
C GLN A 194 0.09 -3.39 -13.15
N LEU A 195 0.57 -2.37 -13.88
CA LEU A 195 0.85 -1.07 -13.30
C LEU A 195 -0.43 -0.22 -13.25
N LEU A 196 -0.46 0.73 -12.31
CA LEU A 196 -1.46 1.80 -12.36
C LEU A 196 -1.31 2.64 -13.64
N PRO A 197 -2.39 3.32 -14.11
CA PRO A 197 -2.30 4.28 -15.21
C PRO A 197 -1.24 5.36 -14.97
N ASP A 198 -0.65 5.88 -16.05
CA ASP A 198 0.47 6.84 -16.03
C ASP A 198 0.28 8.05 -15.12
N MET A 199 -0.94 8.54 -14.95
CA MET A 199 -1.25 9.70 -14.10
C MET A 199 -0.98 9.48 -12.60
N PHE A 200 -0.74 8.24 -12.18
CA PHE A 200 -0.44 7.91 -10.79
C PHE A 200 1.06 7.74 -10.52
N HIS A 201 1.91 7.72 -11.54
CA HIS A 201 3.34 7.51 -11.37
C HIS A 201 4.09 8.83 -11.48
N ARG A 202 5.04 9.05 -10.57
CA ARG A 202 5.98 10.15 -10.70
C ARG A 202 6.96 9.95 -11.86
N GLU A 203 7.50 8.75 -11.99
CA GLU A 203 8.45 8.36 -13.04
C GLU A 203 8.09 6.96 -13.58
N ARG A 204 7.22 6.92 -14.61
CA ARG A 204 6.75 5.68 -15.23
C ARG A 204 7.87 4.70 -15.61
N ALA A 205 8.96 5.20 -16.19
CA ALA A 205 10.11 4.37 -16.60
C ALA A 205 10.78 3.69 -15.38
N ARG A 206 10.85 4.40 -14.25
CA ARG A 206 11.40 3.88 -13.00
C ARG A 206 10.45 2.88 -12.35
N ALA A 207 9.13 3.12 -12.40
CA ALA A 207 8.12 2.15 -11.96
C ALA A 207 8.20 0.84 -12.76
N LEU A 208 8.41 0.93 -14.07
CA LEU A 208 8.69 -0.23 -14.93
C LEU A 208 9.99 -0.96 -14.56
N ALA A 209 11.05 -0.24 -14.20
CA ALA A 209 12.30 -0.85 -13.75
C ALA A 209 12.14 -1.56 -12.38
N SER A 210 11.28 -1.05 -11.51
CA SER A 210 10.99 -1.66 -10.20
C SER A 210 10.33 -3.04 -10.31
N LEU A 211 9.67 -3.36 -11.43
CA LEU A 211 9.19 -4.71 -11.70
C LEU A 211 10.36 -5.73 -11.75
N ASP A 212 11.56 -5.33 -12.20
CA ASP A 212 12.74 -6.22 -12.21
C ASP A 212 13.28 -6.50 -10.80
N LEU A 213 12.99 -5.62 -9.84
CA LEU A 213 13.33 -5.83 -8.44
C LEU A 213 12.37 -6.82 -7.81
N LEU A 214 11.06 -6.65 -8.05
CA LEU A 214 10.04 -7.61 -7.61
C LEU A 214 10.26 -9.00 -8.21
N ALA A 215 10.60 -9.09 -9.50
CA ALA A 215 10.82 -10.34 -10.21
C ALA A 215 11.95 -11.23 -9.64
N LYS A 216 12.84 -10.65 -8.82
CA LYS A 216 13.95 -11.39 -8.16
C LYS A 216 13.52 -12.03 -6.84
N LEU A 217 12.37 -11.64 -6.29
CA LEU A 217 11.88 -12.11 -5.01
C LEU A 217 11.30 -13.53 -5.16
N GLN A 218 11.68 -14.41 -4.25
CA GLN A 218 11.13 -15.78 -4.18
C GLN A 218 9.81 -15.72 -3.42
N ALA A 219 8.71 -15.62 -4.16
CA ALA A 219 7.36 -15.56 -3.62
C ALA A 219 6.34 -15.98 -4.70
N ASP A 220 5.23 -16.55 -4.25
CA ASP A 220 4.14 -17.07 -5.10
C ASP A 220 2.78 -16.43 -4.77
N VAL A 221 2.81 -15.37 -3.95
CA VAL A 221 1.64 -14.60 -3.58
C VAL A 221 1.99 -13.11 -3.55
N VAL A 222 1.15 -12.30 -4.20
CA VAL A 222 1.23 -10.83 -4.14
C VAL A 222 0.01 -10.27 -3.41
N LEU A 223 0.29 -9.41 -2.44
CA LEU A 223 -0.66 -8.57 -1.71
C LEU A 223 -0.52 -7.13 -2.23
N PRO A 224 -1.35 -6.71 -3.20
CA PRO A 224 -1.20 -5.40 -3.82
C PRO A 224 -1.84 -4.29 -2.99
N GLY A 225 -1.41 -3.05 -3.22
CA GLY A 225 -2.09 -1.86 -2.72
C GLY A 225 -3.51 -1.71 -3.27
N HIS A 226 -3.75 -2.21 -4.49
CA HIS A 226 -5.08 -2.21 -5.11
C HIS A 226 -5.41 -3.53 -5.82
N GLY A 227 -6.66 -3.98 -5.66
CA GLY A 227 -7.18 -5.20 -6.26
C GLY A 227 -7.10 -6.44 -5.35
N PRO A 228 -7.54 -7.62 -5.85
CA PRO A 228 -7.52 -8.87 -5.07
C PRO A 228 -6.10 -9.40 -4.82
N VAL A 229 -5.97 -10.35 -3.88
CA VAL A 229 -4.77 -11.19 -3.80
C VAL A 229 -4.46 -11.82 -5.15
N HIS A 230 -3.19 -11.82 -5.55
CA HIS A 230 -2.74 -12.56 -6.72
C HIS A 230 -1.94 -13.79 -6.27
N HIS A 231 -2.38 -14.97 -6.70
CA HIS A 231 -1.66 -16.23 -6.52
C HIS A 231 -0.93 -16.57 -7.82
N GLY A 232 0.37 -16.84 -7.70
CA GLY A 232 1.29 -17.04 -8.82
C GLY A 232 2.66 -16.42 -8.52
N SER A 233 3.69 -16.89 -9.21
CA SER A 233 5.06 -16.42 -9.00
C SER A 233 5.14 -14.90 -9.21
N VAL A 234 5.83 -14.19 -8.31
CA VAL A 234 6.07 -12.75 -8.44
C VAL A 234 6.82 -12.42 -9.74
N LEU A 235 7.67 -13.33 -10.21
CA LEU A 235 8.34 -13.23 -11.51
C LEU A 235 7.34 -13.15 -12.67
N GLU A 236 6.37 -14.06 -12.70
CA GLU A 236 5.33 -14.11 -13.75
C GLU A 236 4.39 -12.90 -13.65
N ALA A 237 4.02 -12.50 -12.43
CA ALA A 237 3.20 -11.32 -12.19
C ALA A 237 3.89 -10.04 -12.70
N ALA A 238 5.19 -9.87 -12.39
CA ALA A 238 5.98 -8.74 -12.85
C ALA A 238 6.15 -8.74 -14.39
N GLY A 239 6.38 -9.91 -14.99
CA GLY A 239 6.42 -10.08 -16.44
C GLY A 239 5.11 -9.67 -17.11
N GLN A 240 3.98 -10.16 -16.60
CA GLN A 240 2.66 -9.79 -17.11
C GLN A 240 2.36 -8.30 -16.95
N ALA A 241 2.71 -7.69 -15.80
CA ALA A 241 2.53 -6.27 -15.58
C ALA A 241 3.36 -5.42 -16.57
N ARG A 242 4.58 -5.86 -16.90
CA ARG A 242 5.46 -5.23 -17.89
C ARG A 242 4.87 -5.32 -19.30
N GLU A 243 4.43 -6.51 -19.72
CA GLU A 243 3.83 -6.70 -21.06
C GLU A 243 2.61 -5.82 -21.28
N ARG A 244 1.78 -5.64 -20.25
CA ARG A 244 0.57 -4.78 -20.30
C ARG A 244 0.87 -3.29 -20.26
N ALA A 245 2.10 -2.91 -19.92
CA ALA A 245 2.53 -1.52 -19.79
C ALA A 245 3.20 -0.97 -21.06
N LEU A 246 3.57 -1.86 -22.01
CA LEU A 246 4.06 -1.56 -23.35
C LEU A 246 2.90 -1.30 -24.32
#